data_AF-A0A5K3FZQ5-F1
#
_entry.id   AF-A0A5K3FZQ5-F1
#
_cell.length_a   1.000
_cell.length_b   1.000
_cell.length_c   1.000
_cell.angle_alpha   90.00
_cell.angle_beta   90.00
_cell.angle_gamma   90.00
#
_symmetry.space_group_name_H-M   'P 1'
#
loop_
_entity.id
_entity.type
_entity.pdbx_description
1 polymer ?
#
loop_
_entity_poly.entity_id
_entity_poly.type
_entity_poly.pdbx_seq_one_letter_code
_entity_poly.pdbx_strand_id
1 'polypeptide(L)'
;ASARSVRKHAHPPKRRTDEDKEFTYRYSDRLVRIAETAGPAGVPNATNSNTNNDRPVPVVVRKKRKNRVQMEIRVLQRTTNLLLRRASFARAVRSIAQRTRIESALTLRWQALALDCLQEAAEAFLVDLFSYAALAAAHAKRVTVKPVDLHLVCRFIHFLQ
;
A
#
# COMPACT_ATOMS: atom_id res chain seq x y z
N ALA A 1 2.95 50.30 10.49
CA ALA A 1 3.25 49.90 9.10
C ALA A 1 3.53 48.39 9.07
N SER A 2 2.78 47.64 8.27
CA SER A 2 2.81 46.17 8.16
C SER A 2 3.88 45.74 7.14
N ALA A 3 4.65 44.69 7.45
CA ALA A 3 5.48 44.00 6.46
C ALA A 3 5.38 42.48 6.66
N ARG A 4 4.46 41.88 5.89
CA ARG A 4 4.20 40.44 5.80
C ARG A 4 5.29 39.81 4.92
N SER A 5 6.20 39.04 5.52
CA SER A 5 7.26 38.33 4.78
C SER A 5 6.72 37.08 4.10
N VAL A 6 6.89 37.04 2.79
CA VAL A 6 6.35 36.06 1.84
C VAL A 6 7.13 34.75 1.91
N ARG A 7 6.43 33.64 2.11
CA ARG A 7 6.97 32.27 2.04
C ARG A 7 7.49 32.00 0.64
N LYS A 8 8.81 31.77 0.51
CA LYS A 8 9.40 31.20 -0.71
C LYS A 8 9.00 29.73 -0.78
N HIS A 9 8.25 29.38 -1.83
CA HIS A 9 7.88 28.00 -2.12
C HIS A 9 9.16 27.20 -2.46
N ALA A 10 9.50 26.22 -1.63
CA ALA A 10 10.47 25.20 -1.96
C ALA A 10 9.94 24.37 -3.15
N HIS A 11 10.84 23.98 -4.05
CA HIS A 11 10.49 23.11 -5.16
C HIS A 11 9.85 21.81 -4.65
N PRO A 12 8.76 21.33 -5.27
CA PRO A 12 8.17 20.06 -4.92
C PRO A 12 9.18 18.93 -5.18
N PRO A 13 9.18 17.86 -4.37
CA PRO A 13 9.98 16.68 -4.65
C PRO A 13 9.62 16.16 -6.06
N LYS A 14 10.65 15.76 -6.83
CA LYS A 14 10.50 15.33 -8.23
C LYS A 14 9.40 14.28 -8.33
N ARG A 15 8.44 14.50 -9.23
CA ARG A 15 7.42 13.52 -9.60
C ARG A 15 8.13 12.20 -9.97
N ARG A 16 7.70 11.07 -9.39
CA ARG A 16 7.98 9.73 -9.94
C ARG A 16 7.75 9.81 -11.45
N THR A 17 8.77 9.47 -12.24
CA THR A 17 8.72 9.56 -13.69
C THR A 17 7.62 8.62 -14.19
N ASP A 18 7.07 8.88 -15.37
CA ASP A 18 5.99 8.03 -15.90
C ASP A 18 6.45 6.59 -16.15
N GLU A 19 7.77 6.35 -16.26
CA GLU A 19 8.40 5.02 -16.29
C GLU A 19 8.20 4.24 -14.97
N ASP A 20 8.42 4.89 -13.82
CA ASP A 20 8.22 4.27 -12.49
C ASP A 20 6.73 3.93 -12.25
N LYS A 21 5.84 4.76 -12.79
CA LYS A 21 4.39 4.54 -12.73
C LYS A 21 3.94 3.45 -13.68
N GLU A 22 4.50 3.35 -14.88
CA GLU A 22 4.18 2.28 -15.81
C GLU A 22 4.66 0.94 -15.27
N PHE A 23 5.86 0.87 -14.69
CA PHE A 23 6.36 -0.35 -14.04
C PHE A 23 5.44 -0.81 -12.90
N THR A 24 5.10 0.09 -11.96
CA THR A 24 4.22 -0.24 -10.83
C THR A 24 2.78 -0.57 -11.25
N TYR A 25 2.23 0.10 -12.26
CA TYR A 25 0.87 -0.15 -12.76
C TYR A 25 0.80 -1.45 -13.56
N ARG A 26 1.72 -1.68 -14.51
CA ARG A 26 1.86 -2.95 -15.27
C ARG A 26 2.06 -4.13 -14.33
N TYR A 27 2.75 -3.90 -13.22
CA TYR A 27 2.96 -4.92 -12.21
C TYR A 27 1.73 -5.23 -11.39
N SER A 28 1.01 -4.20 -10.95
CA SER A 28 -0.27 -4.39 -10.26
C SER A 28 -1.28 -5.10 -11.16
N ASP A 29 -1.33 -4.77 -12.46
CA ASP A 29 -2.14 -5.49 -13.46
C ASP A 29 -1.66 -6.94 -13.65
N ARG A 30 -0.34 -7.19 -13.66
CA ARG A 30 0.21 -8.56 -13.73
C ARG A 30 -0.12 -9.37 -12.48
N LEU A 31 -0.03 -8.80 -11.29
CA LEU A 31 -0.39 -9.45 -10.03
C LEU A 31 -1.89 -9.73 -9.94
N VAL A 32 -2.73 -8.80 -10.42
CA VAL A 32 -4.19 -9.01 -10.55
C VAL A 32 -4.49 -10.15 -11.53
N ARG A 33 -3.81 -10.20 -12.68
CA ARG A 33 -3.97 -11.30 -13.65
C ARG A 33 -3.49 -12.66 -13.10
N ILE A 34 -2.36 -12.69 -12.38
CA ILE A 34 -1.86 -13.90 -11.70
C ILE A 34 -2.89 -14.37 -10.65
N ALA A 35 -3.46 -13.44 -9.88
CA ALA A 35 -4.52 -13.72 -8.91
C ALA A 35 -5.82 -14.23 -9.56
N GLU A 36 -6.18 -13.73 -10.74
CA GLU A 36 -7.35 -14.17 -11.51
C GLU A 36 -7.16 -15.58 -12.10
N THR A 37 -5.94 -15.93 -12.52
CA THR A 37 -5.60 -17.28 -13.00
C THR A 37 -5.48 -18.33 -11.89
N ALA A 38 -5.35 -17.89 -10.64
CA ALA A 38 -5.26 -18.75 -9.45
C ALA A 38 -6.63 -19.03 -8.78
N GLY A 39 -7.73 -18.85 -9.52
CA GLY A 39 -9.06 -19.30 -9.08
C GLY A 39 -9.09 -20.82 -8.83
N PRO A 40 -9.96 -21.31 -7.93
CA PRO A 40 -10.03 -22.73 -7.60
C PRO A 40 -10.34 -23.57 -8.85
N ALA A 41 -9.62 -24.69 -8.98
CA ALA A 41 -9.88 -25.70 -10.00
C ALA A 41 -11.35 -26.14 -9.99
N GLY A 42 -11.86 -26.43 -11.18
CA GLY A 42 -13.28 -26.45 -11.50
C GLY A 42 -14.15 -27.41 -10.66
N VAL A 43 -15.41 -27.01 -10.52
CA VAL A 43 -16.52 -27.94 -10.31
C VAL A 43 -17.17 -28.12 -11.69
N PRO A 44 -17.17 -29.32 -12.30
CA PRO A 44 -18.01 -29.57 -13.46
C PRO A 44 -19.46 -29.56 -12.97
N ASN A 45 -20.28 -28.65 -13.50
CA ASN A 45 -21.71 -28.66 -13.22
C ASN A 45 -22.31 -29.93 -13.85
N ALA A 46 -22.65 -30.89 -12.99
CA ALA A 46 -23.39 -32.08 -13.36
C ALA A 46 -24.80 -31.71 -13.84
N THR A 47 -25.18 -32.34 -14.93
CA THR A 47 -26.50 -32.46 -15.57
C THR A 47 -27.70 -32.46 -14.61
N ASN A 48 -28.79 -31.75 -14.99
CA ASN A 48 -30.11 -32.38 -14.96
C ASN A 48 -31.10 -31.73 -15.94
N SER A 49 -31.56 -32.51 -16.90
CA SER A 49 -32.75 -32.26 -17.70
C SER A 49 -33.99 -32.50 -16.85
N ASN A 50 -34.86 -31.51 -16.66
CA ASN A 50 -36.28 -31.82 -16.51
C ASN A 50 -37.19 -30.66 -16.92
N THR A 51 -38.18 -31.04 -17.71
CA THR A 51 -39.22 -30.22 -18.34
C THR A 51 -40.27 -29.73 -17.33
N ASN A 52 -40.93 -28.63 -17.69
CA ASN A 52 -42.21 -28.13 -17.14
C ASN A 52 -42.12 -27.24 -15.89
N ASN A 53 -42.01 -25.93 -16.10
CA ASN A 53 -42.94 -24.94 -15.53
C ASN A 53 -42.59 -23.52 -16.04
N ASP A 54 -43.42 -22.99 -16.93
CA ASP A 54 -43.39 -21.59 -17.38
C ASP A 54 -43.90 -20.66 -16.27
N ARG A 55 -43.02 -20.33 -15.32
CA ARG A 55 -43.14 -19.10 -14.52
C ARG A 55 -41.80 -18.37 -14.59
N PRO A 56 -41.75 -17.11 -15.08
CA PRO A 56 -40.51 -16.35 -15.07
C PRO A 56 -40.18 -16.02 -13.60
N VAL A 57 -39.28 -16.81 -13.02
CA VAL A 57 -38.68 -16.53 -11.71
C VAL A 57 -37.89 -15.22 -11.87
N PRO A 58 -38.12 -14.18 -11.05
CA PRO A 58 -37.34 -12.95 -11.15
C PRO A 58 -35.88 -13.28 -10.89
N VAL A 59 -35.05 -13.21 -11.94
CA VAL A 59 -33.60 -13.34 -11.83
C VAL A 59 -33.13 -12.17 -10.99
N VAL A 60 -32.92 -12.41 -9.69
CA VAL A 60 -32.30 -11.43 -8.79
C VAL A 60 -30.87 -11.26 -9.27
N VAL A 61 -30.65 -10.29 -10.16
CA VAL A 61 -29.31 -9.86 -10.56
C VAL A 61 -28.66 -9.26 -9.33
N ARG A 62 -27.91 -10.09 -8.60
CA ARG A 62 -27.11 -9.65 -7.46
C ARG A 62 -26.15 -8.58 -7.95
N LYS A 63 -26.46 -7.32 -7.64
CA LYS A 63 -25.64 -6.15 -7.97
C LYS A 63 -24.22 -6.43 -7.49
N LYS A 64 -23.26 -6.59 -8.41
CA LYS A 64 -21.85 -6.85 -8.07
C LYS A 64 -21.40 -5.79 -7.06
N ARG A 65 -21.03 -6.22 -5.86
CA ARG A 65 -20.52 -5.31 -4.81
C ARG A 65 -19.33 -4.58 -5.42
N LYS A 66 -19.35 -3.25 -5.40
CA LYS A 66 -18.22 -2.43 -5.85
C LYS A 66 -16.95 -2.90 -5.12
N ASN A 67 -15.92 -3.29 -5.84
CA ASN A 67 -14.62 -3.67 -5.28
C ASN A 67 -13.96 -2.44 -4.64
N ARG A 68 -14.28 -2.19 -3.36
CA ARG A 68 -13.78 -1.04 -2.60
C ARG A 68 -12.25 -1.01 -2.55
N VAL A 69 -11.64 -2.17 -2.39
CA VAL A 69 -10.18 -2.35 -2.34
C VAL A 69 -9.51 -1.88 -3.65
N GLN A 70 -10.01 -2.29 -4.81
CA GLN A 70 -9.43 -1.88 -6.11
C GLN A 70 -9.60 -0.38 -6.39
N MET A 71 -10.65 0.26 -5.86
CA MET A 71 -10.80 1.71 -5.95
C MET A 71 -9.81 2.43 -5.03
N GLU A 72 -9.66 1.95 -3.80
CA GLU A 72 -8.73 2.50 -2.82
C GLU A 72 -7.28 2.41 -3.31
N ILE A 73 -6.86 1.26 -3.86
CA ILE A 73 -5.52 1.10 -4.47
C ILE A 73 -5.29 2.17 -5.55
N ARG A 74 -6.26 2.35 -6.47
CA ARG A 74 -6.15 3.34 -7.54
C ARG A 74 -6.11 4.78 -7.04
N VAL A 75 -6.79 5.07 -5.93
CA VAL A 75 -6.75 6.41 -5.32
C VAL A 75 -5.40 6.63 -4.66
N LEU A 76 -4.96 5.71 -3.80
CA LEU A 76 -3.71 5.79 -3.06
C LEU A 76 -2.48 5.84 -3.99
N GLN A 77 -2.50 5.11 -5.11
CA GLN A 77 -1.40 5.15 -6.08
C GLN A 77 -1.35 6.46 -6.90
N ARG A 78 -2.46 7.20 -7.04
CA ARG A 78 -2.47 8.49 -7.74
C ARG A 78 -2.07 9.66 -6.84
N THR A 79 -2.38 9.57 -5.54
CA THR A 79 -2.10 10.63 -4.57
C THR A 79 -0.78 10.39 -3.86
N THR A 80 -0.17 11.45 -3.34
CA THR A 80 1.08 11.39 -2.57
C THR A 80 0.90 11.94 -1.16
N ASN A 81 -0.29 11.78 -0.59
CA ASN A 81 -0.58 12.26 0.76
C ASN A 81 0.05 11.31 1.79
N LEU A 82 0.55 11.88 2.89
CA LEU A 82 0.99 11.09 4.04
C LEU A 82 -0.19 10.34 4.64
N LEU A 83 -0.02 9.04 4.88
CA LEU A 83 -1.06 8.13 5.33
C LEU A 83 -1.07 7.95 6.84
N LEU A 84 0.09 8.08 7.49
CA LEU A 84 0.17 8.01 8.94
C LEU A 84 -0.22 9.34 9.57
N ARG A 85 -0.94 9.27 10.70
CA ARG A 85 -1.29 10.47 11.45
C ARG A 85 -0.02 11.09 12.04
N ARG A 86 0.29 12.32 11.63
CA ARG A 86 1.50 13.06 12.02
C ARG A 86 1.76 13.07 13.53
N ALA A 87 0.71 13.24 14.33
CA ALA A 87 0.84 13.30 15.79
C ALA A 87 1.29 11.96 16.42
N SER A 88 0.77 10.83 15.96
CA SER A 88 1.16 9.51 16.48
C SER A 88 2.56 9.13 16.01
N PHE A 89 2.91 9.43 14.76
CA PHE A 89 4.26 9.22 14.24
C PHE A 89 5.31 10.03 15.04
N ALA A 90 5.05 11.32 15.25
CA ALA A 90 5.94 12.18 16.01
C ALA A 90 6.09 11.75 17.48
N ARG A 91 5.08 11.12 18.09
CA ARG A 91 5.20 10.52 19.43
C ARG A 91 6.10 9.28 19.41
N ALA A 92 5.95 8.41 18.41
CA ALA A 92 6.78 7.23 18.25
C ALA A 92 8.25 7.60 18.04
N VAL A 93 8.55 8.56 17.16
CA VAL A 93 9.91 9.05 16.91
C VAL A 93 10.57 9.55 18.20
N ARG A 94 9.87 10.38 18.98
CA ARG A 94 10.39 10.88 20.26
C ARG A 94 10.60 9.76 21.28
N SER A 95 9.66 8.80 21.36
CA SER A 95 9.80 7.65 22.25
C SER A 95 10.99 6.76 21.89
N ILE A 96 11.31 6.62 20.60
CA ILE A 96 12.47 5.84 20.14
C ILE A 96 13.75 6.61 20.46
N ALA A 97 13.79 7.90 20.15
CA ALA A 97 14.95 8.74 20.44
C ALA A 97 15.30 8.79 21.94
N GLN A 98 14.30 8.78 22.82
CA GLN A 98 14.54 8.67 24.27
C GLN A 98 15.17 7.35 24.70
N ARG A 99 14.96 6.27 23.94
CA ARG A 99 15.53 4.94 24.21
C ARG A 99 16.92 4.77 23.62
N THR A 100 17.32 5.60 22.66
CA THR A 100 18.68 5.56 22.11
C THR A 100 19.64 6.25 23.07
N ARG A 101 20.88 5.75 23.19
CA ARG A 101 21.95 6.32 24.04
C ARG A 101 22.50 7.64 23.49
N ILE A 102 21.66 8.46 22.86
CA ILE A 102 22.02 9.84 22.56
C ILE A 102 21.96 10.55 23.92
N GLU A 103 23.11 10.88 24.49
CA GLU A 103 23.24 11.52 25.83
C GLU A 103 22.41 12.82 25.95
N SER A 104 21.99 13.38 24.81
CA SER A 104 21.13 14.56 24.67
C SER A 104 19.66 14.25 24.35
N ALA A 105 19.20 12.99 24.37
CA ALA A 105 17.85 12.61 23.92
C ALA A 105 16.72 13.26 24.75
N LEU A 106 16.93 13.46 26.06
CA LEU A 106 15.97 14.17 26.91
C LEU A 106 15.89 15.68 26.60
N THR A 107 16.93 16.26 26.01
CA THR A 107 17.02 17.70 25.71
C THR A 107 16.84 18.01 24.22
N LEU A 108 16.62 16.98 23.38
CA LEU A 108 16.57 17.12 21.93
C LEU A 108 15.30 17.87 21.48
N ARG A 109 15.50 19.03 20.87
CA ARG A 109 14.43 19.82 20.23
C ARG A 109 14.26 19.35 18.78
N TRP A 110 13.00 19.10 18.40
CA TRP A 110 12.67 18.59 17.08
C TRP A 110 12.19 19.71 16.16
N GLN A 111 12.84 19.84 15.01
CA GLN A 111 12.34 20.69 13.93
C GLN A 111 11.09 20.04 13.31
N ALA A 112 10.05 20.84 13.04
CA ALA A 112 8.82 20.34 12.42
C ALA A 112 9.08 19.69 11.06
N LEU A 113 9.92 20.32 10.22
CA LEU A 113 10.31 19.78 8.90
C LEU A 113 11.09 18.47 9.02
N ALA A 114 11.95 18.31 10.04
CA ALA A 114 12.69 17.07 10.22
C ALA A 114 11.75 15.89 10.52
N LEU A 115 10.71 16.11 11.33
CA LEU A 115 9.69 15.09 11.60
C LEU A 115 8.91 14.72 10.34
N ASP A 116 8.61 15.70 9.48
CA ASP A 116 7.91 15.46 8.21
C ASP A 116 8.81 14.67 7.25
N CYS A 117 10.09 15.01 7.11
CA CYS A 117 11.04 14.25 6.29
C CYS A 117 11.22 12.81 6.79
N LEU A 118 11.31 12.60 8.10
CA LEU A 118 11.38 11.26 8.68
C LEU A 118 10.12 10.45 8.38
N GLN A 119 8.95 11.09 8.40
CA GLN A 119 7.69 10.44 8.06
C GLN A 119 7.62 10.08 6.57
N GLU A 120 8.00 11.00 5.68
CA GLU A 120 8.06 10.74 4.24
C GLU A 120 8.97 9.56 3.92
N ALA A 121 10.19 9.54 4.50
CA ALA A 121 11.14 8.45 4.30
C ALA A 121 10.61 7.11 4.82
N ALA A 122 10.01 7.10 6.02
CA ALA A 122 9.46 5.89 6.62
C ALA A 122 8.28 5.34 5.82
N GLU A 123 7.34 6.18 5.37
CA GLU A 123 6.20 5.75 4.56
C GLU A 123 6.64 5.26 3.18
N ALA A 124 7.61 5.93 2.54
CA ALA A 124 8.17 5.48 1.26
C ALA A 124 8.78 4.06 1.40
N PHE A 125 9.59 3.85 2.43
CA PHE A 125 10.17 2.55 2.72
C PHE A 125 9.11 1.46 2.95
N LEU A 126 8.07 1.77 3.74
CA LEU A 126 6.99 0.81 4.00
C LEU A 126 6.20 0.45 2.74
N VAL A 127 5.91 1.43 1.87
CA VAL A 127 5.23 1.18 0.59
C VAL A 127 6.04 0.22 -0.29
N ASP A 128 7.35 0.46 -0.40
CA ASP A 128 8.23 -0.39 -1.21
C ASP A 128 8.36 -1.79 -0.58
N LEU A 129 8.52 -1.89 0.75
CA LEU A 129 8.55 -3.15 1.49
C LEU A 129 7.28 -3.98 1.27
N PHE A 130 6.09 -3.35 1.32
CA PHE A 130 4.83 -4.04 1.07
C PHE A 130 4.65 -4.44 -0.40
N SER A 131 5.22 -3.70 -1.35
CA SER A 131 5.22 -4.09 -2.76
C SER A 131 6.00 -5.39 -2.98
N TYR A 132 7.15 -5.54 -2.30
CA TYR A 132 7.93 -6.77 -2.31
C TYR A 132 7.25 -7.91 -1.56
N ALA A 133 6.56 -7.62 -0.44
CA ALA A 133 5.82 -8.66 0.28
C ALA A 133 4.61 -9.16 -0.53
N ALA A 134 3.93 -8.27 -1.27
CA ALA A 134 2.84 -8.64 -2.17
C ALA A 134 3.32 -9.60 -3.28
N LEU A 135 4.55 -9.42 -3.75
CA LEU A 135 5.16 -10.36 -4.68
C LEU A 135 5.44 -11.73 -4.11
N ALA A 136 6.02 -11.77 -2.92
CA ALA A 136 6.30 -13.03 -2.26
C ALA A 136 4.99 -13.82 -2.04
N ALA A 137 3.90 -13.12 -1.68
CA ALA A 137 2.57 -13.72 -1.61
C ALA A 137 2.11 -14.27 -2.96
N ALA A 138 2.24 -13.49 -4.04
CA ALA A 138 1.84 -13.90 -5.38
C ALA A 138 2.68 -15.06 -5.94
N HIS A 139 3.98 -15.07 -5.65
CA HIS A 139 4.89 -16.19 -5.96
C HIS A 139 4.42 -17.49 -5.30
N ALA A 140 3.89 -17.39 -4.08
CA ALA A 140 3.23 -18.49 -3.37
C ALA A 140 1.75 -18.71 -3.77
N LYS A 141 1.29 -18.16 -4.91
CA LYS A 141 -0.09 -18.27 -5.42
C LYS A 141 -1.17 -17.75 -4.46
N ARG A 142 -0.85 -16.73 -3.66
CA ARG A 142 -1.78 -16.07 -2.73
C ARG A 142 -1.97 -14.60 -3.07
N VAL A 143 -3.11 -14.05 -2.69
CA VAL A 143 -3.41 -12.60 -2.76
C VAL A 143 -3.19 -11.92 -1.41
N THR A 144 -3.39 -12.65 -0.31
CA THR A 144 -3.24 -12.13 1.05
C THR A 144 -1.78 -12.23 1.50
N VAL A 145 -1.20 -11.07 1.84
CA VAL A 145 0.14 -10.95 2.45
C VAL A 145 0.11 -11.49 3.87
N LYS A 146 1.13 -12.26 4.25
CA LYS A 146 1.33 -12.85 5.57
C LYS A 146 2.66 -12.38 6.18
N PRO A 147 2.85 -12.50 7.51
CA PRO A 147 4.12 -12.17 8.15
C PRO A 147 5.33 -12.91 7.55
N VAL A 148 5.15 -14.15 7.07
CA VAL A 148 6.22 -14.91 6.39
C VAL A 148 6.73 -14.21 5.13
N ASP A 149 5.86 -13.52 4.39
CA ASP A 149 6.22 -12.80 3.17
C ASP A 149 7.10 -11.58 3.52
N LEU A 150 6.77 -10.88 4.61
CA LEU A 150 7.58 -9.76 5.13
C LEU A 150 8.94 -10.25 5.68
N HIS A 151 8.97 -11.33 6.46
CA HIS A 151 10.21 -11.89 6.98
C HIS A 151 11.16 -12.29 5.87
N LEU A 152 10.64 -12.90 4.80
CA LEU A 152 11.42 -13.26 3.62
C LEU A 152 12.08 -12.03 3.00
N VAL A 153 11.29 -10.98 2.73
CA VAL A 153 11.80 -9.73 2.12
C VAL A 153 12.82 -9.04 3.03
N CYS A 154 12.52 -8.88 4.33
CA CYS A 154 13.45 -8.28 5.27
C CYS A 154 14.78 -9.04 5.35
N ARG A 155 14.73 -10.38 5.29
CA ARG A 155 15.93 -11.22 5.28
C ARG A 155 16.76 -10.99 4.01
N PHE A 156 16.12 -10.85 2.85
CA PHE A 156 16.81 -10.52 1.61
C PHE A 156 17.44 -9.11 1.64
N ILE A 157 16.70 -8.10 2.11
CA ILE A 157 17.22 -6.72 2.20
C ILE A 157 18.45 -6.67 3.12
N HIS A 158 18.38 -7.31 4.28
CA HIS A 158 19.52 -7.37 5.21
C HIS A 158 20.73 -8.13 4.64
N PHE A 159 20.53 -9.07 3.72
CA PHE A 159 21.64 -9.79 3.08
C PHE A 159 22.33 -8.99 1.98
N LEU A 160 21.68 -7.95 1.44
CA LEU A 160 22.17 -7.14 0.33
C LEU A 160 22.86 -5.83 0.77
N GLN A 161 22.88 -5.53 2.08
CA GLN A 161 23.62 -4.41 2.69
C GLN A 161 24.86 -4.92 3.43
#